data_AF-A0A3G5CQD8-F1
#
_entry.id   AF-A0A3G5CQD8-F1
#
_cell.length_a   1.000
_cell.length_b   1.000
_cell.length_c   1.000
_cell.angle_alpha   90.00
_cell.angle_beta   90.00
_cell.angle_gamma   90.00
#
_symmetry.space_group_name_H-M   'P 1'
#
loop_
_entity.id
_entity.type
_entity.pdbx_description
1 polymer ?
#
loop_
_entity_poly.entity_id
_entity_poly.type
_entity_poly.pdbx_seq_one_letter_code
_entity_poly.pdbx_strand_id
1 'polypeptide(L)' 'MAVPKKRTSGSKKKIRNHAWKIKSVGKASKSFSLAQSVLSGRSRSFYYVTEKKSFLTNQQYLHNLQVQPLYRYGQVSN' A
#
# COMPACT_ATOMS: atom_id res chain seq x y z
N MET A 1 -17.21 -45.19 9.33
CA MET A 1 -17.37 -43.87 8.67
C MET A 1 -18.35 -44.00 7.51
N ALA A 2 -19.19 -43.00 7.26
CA ALA A 2 -20.12 -43.05 6.13
C ALA A 2 -19.37 -42.85 4.80
N VAL A 3 -19.63 -43.71 3.81
CA VAL A 3 -19.01 -43.68 2.49
C VAL A 3 -20.07 -43.32 1.45
N PRO A 4 -19.80 -42.37 0.53
CA PRO A 4 -20.75 -42.02 -0.51
C PRO A 4 -20.96 -43.19 -1.48
N LYS A 5 -22.21 -43.64 -1.63
CA LYS A 5 -22.56 -44.74 -2.52
C LYS A 5 -22.33 -44.43 -4.00
N LYS A 6 -22.45 -43.14 -4.37
CA LYS A 6 -22.33 -42.64 -5.75
C LYS A 6 -21.58 -41.31 -5.76
N ARG A 7 -20.91 -41.01 -6.88
CA ARG A 7 -20.24 -39.73 -7.09
C ARG A 7 -21.25 -38.60 -7.23
N THR A 8 -20.88 -37.41 -6.77
CA THR A 8 -21.70 -36.21 -7.03
C THR A 8 -21.64 -35.83 -8.50
N SER A 9 -22.79 -35.49 -9.10
CA SER A 9 -22.83 -35.03 -10.49
C SER A 9 -22.00 -33.75 -10.69
N GLY A 10 -21.56 -33.51 -11.93
CA GLY A 10 -20.78 -32.32 -12.28
C GLY A 10 -21.50 -31.01 -11.94
N SER A 11 -22.80 -30.94 -12.21
CA SER A 11 -23.63 -29.78 -11.86
C SER A 11 -23.65 -29.51 -10.35
N LYS A 12 -23.93 -30.54 -9.53
CA LYS A 12 -23.96 -30.40 -8.06
C LYS A 12 -22.59 -29.99 -7.49
N LYS A 13 -21.49 -30.45 -8.08
CA LYS A 13 -20.13 -30.00 -7.72
C LYS A 13 -19.92 -28.52 -8.08
N LYS A 14 -20.29 -28.09 -9.28
CA LYS A 14 -20.15 -26.69 -9.74
C LYS A 14 -20.94 -25.72 -8.85
N ILE A 15 -22.19 -26.05 -8.50
CA ILE A 15 -23.05 -25.22 -7.62
C ILE A 15 -22.40 -25.00 -6.25
N ARG A 16 -21.91 -26.08 -5.61
CA ARG A 16 -21.20 -25.96 -4.33
C ARG A 16 -19.95 -25.10 -4.44
N ASN A 17 -19.14 -25.30 -5.48
CA ASN A 17 -17.94 -24.48 -5.71
C ASN A 17 -18.29 -23.00 -5.94
N HIS A 18 -19.36 -22.72 -6.68
CA HIS A 18 -19.83 -21.36 -6.94
C HIS A 18 -20.28 -20.65 -5.64
N ALA A 19 -21.02 -21.35 -4.77
CA ALA A 19 -21.42 -20.82 -3.47
C ALA A 19 -20.21 -20.44 -2.59
N TRP A 20 -19.10 -21.19 -2.68
CA TRP A 20 -17.84 -20.81 -2.02
C TRP A 20 -17.18 -19.59 -2.66
N LYS A 21 -17.15 -19.51 -4.00
CA LYS A 21 -16.53 -18.40 -4.74
C LYS A 21 -17.27 -17.07 -4.56
N ILE A 22 -18.60 -17.06 -4.55
CA ILE A 22 -19.38 -15.81 -4.40
C ILE A 22 -19.06 -15.07 -3.10
N LYS A 23 -18.70 -15.79 -2.03
CA LYS A 23 -18.34 -15.17 -0.74
C LYS A 23 -17.18 -14.18 -0.86
N SER A 24 -16.26 -14.37 -1.80
CA SER A 24 -15.15 -13.43 -2.01
C SER A 24 -15.59 -12.14 -2.68
N VAL A 25 -16.63 -12.18 -3.52
CA VAL A 25 -17.13 -11.01 -4.26
C VAL A 25 -17.59 -9.91 -3.30
N GLY A 26 -18.38 -10.26 -2.28
CA GLY A 26 -18.83 -9.28 -1.28
C GLY A 26 -17.69 -8.64 -0.48
N LYS A 27 -16.61 -9.39 -0.20
CA LYS A 27 -15.41 -8.85 0.45
C LYS A 27 -14.64 -7.93 -0.51
N ALA A 28 -14.54 -8.30 -1.78
CA ALA A 28 -13.86 -7.50 -2.79
C ALA A 28 -14.55 -6.14 -2.99
N SER A 29 -15.88 -6.10 -3.10
CA SER A 29 -16.63 -4.84 -3.24
C SER A 29 -16.43 -3.91 -2.05
N LYS A 30 -16.45 -4.45 -0.82
CA LYS A 30 -16.19 -3.66 0.40
C LYS A 30 -14.75 -3.13 0.43
N SER A 31 -13.77 -3.97 0.09
CA SER A 31 -12.36 -3.57 0.03
C SER A 31 -12.12 -2.49 -1.03
N PHE A 32 -12.75 -2.60 -2.20
CA PHE A 32 -12.62 -1.61 -3.27
C PHE A 32 -13.20 -0.26 -2.88
N SER A 33 -14.42 -0.24 -2.30
CA SER A 33 -15.03 0.99 -1.78
C SER A 33 -14.15 1.64 -0.70
N LEU A 34 -13.58 0.83 0.19
CA LEU A 34 -12.67 1.31 1.22
C LEU A 34 -11.39 1.93 0.63
N ALA A 35 -10.76 1.26 -0.34
CA ALA A 35 -9.57 1.78 -1.02
C ALA A 35 -9.85 3.14 -1.69
N GLN A 36 -10.97 3.28 -2.39
CA GLN A 36 -11.37 4.56 -3.00
C GLN A 36 -11.56 5.67 -1.96
N SER A 37 -12.16 5.35 -0.81
CA SER A 37 -12.31 6.30 0.30
C SER A 37 -10.95 6.79 0.81
N VAL A 38 -9.99 5.87 0.99
CA VAL A 38 -8.62 6.18 1.43
C VAL A 38 -7.89 7.05 0.40
N LEU A 39 -7.91 6.64 -0.87
CA LEU A 39 -7.23 7.35 -1.96
C LEU A 39 -7.79 8.77 -2.17
N SER A 40 -9.07 8.99 -1.90
CA SER A 40 -9.70 10.30 -2.06
C SER A 40 -9.20 11.36 -1.07
N GLY A 41 -8.57 10.96 0.04
CA GLY A 41 -8.07 11.87 1.10
C GLY A 41 -9.15 12.64 1.86
N ARG A 42 -10.44 12.46 1.53
CA ARG A 42 -11.56 13.20 2.15
C ARG A 42 -12.03 12.57 3.46
N SER A 43 -11.79 11.27 3.63
CA SER A 43 -12.20 10.53 4.82
C SER A 43 -11.21 10.76 5.98
N ARG A 44 -11.73 11.19 7.13
CA ARG A 44 -10.96 11.44 8.37
C ARG A 44 -11.08 10.30 9.39
N SER A 45 -11.82 9.23 9.07
CA SER A 45 -12.12 8.14 10.00
C SER A 45 -11.05 7.05 10.05
N PHE A 46 -10.14 7.01 9.08
CA PHE A 46 -9.10 5.98 8.98
C PHE A 46 -7.72 6.58 9.22
N TYR A 47 -6.96 5.97 10.14
CA TYR A 47 -5.57 6.34 10.41
C TYR A 47 -4.65 5.29 9.79
N TYR A 48 -3.71 5.73 8.98
CA TYR A 48 -2.68 4.90 8.38
C TYR A 48 -1.36 5.67 8.39
N VAL A 49 -0.25 4.95 8.60
CA VAL A 49 1.08 5.56 8.60
C VAL A 49 1.38 5.99 7.15
N THR A 50 1.44 7.30 6.93
CA THR A 50 1.88 7.86 5.65
C THR A 50 3.26 8.46 5.86
N GLU A 51 4.24 8.00 5.10
CA GLU A 51 5.47 8.75 5.00
C GLU A 51 5.19 10.00 4.18
N LYS A 52 5.28 11.17 4.83
CA LYS A 52 5.30 12.43 4.09
C LYS A 52 6.60 12.46 3.30
N LYS A 53 6.55 12.04 2.02
CA LYS A 53 7.60 12.36 1.06
C LYS A 53 7.59 13.87 0.87
N SER A 54 8.40 14.59 1.65
CA SER A 54 8.69 15.99 1.41
C SER A 54 9.49 16.07 0.12
N PHE A 55 8.87 16.52 -0.98
CA PHE A 55 9.54 16.76 -2.27
C PHE A 55 10.65 17.83 -2.21
N LEU A 56 10.85 18.47 -1.04
CA LEU A 56 11.71 19.64 -0.87
C LEU A 56 13.20 19.32 -0.64
N THR A 57 13.61 18.06 -0.62
CA THR A 57 15.01 17.73 -0.26
C THR A 57 16.01 17.91 -1.41
N ASN A 58 15.58 18.01 -2.67
CA ASN A 58 16.51 18.11 -3.80
C ASN A 58 16.99 19.54 -4.08
N GLN A 59 16.14 20.57 -3.89
CA GLN A 59 16.52 21.97 -4.13
C GLN A 59 17.48 22.50 -3.05
N GLN A 60 17.26 22.13 -1.78
CA GLN A 60 18.17 22.47 -0.68
C GLN A 60 19.52 21.76 -0.80
N TYR A 61 19.57 20.55 -1.35
CA TYR A 61 20.82 19.81 -1.57
C TYR A 61 21.69 20.44 -2.66
N LEU A 62 21.07 20.86 -3.78
CA LEU A 62 21.78 21.52 -4.88
C LEU A 62 22.31 22.91 -4.48
N HIS A 63 21.54 23.68 -3.70
CA HIS A 63 21.98 24.98 -3.19
C HIS A 63 23.18 24.85 -2.24
N ASN A 64 23.20 23.84 -1.36
CA ASN A 64 24.27 23.65 -0.38
C ASN A 64 25.58 23.11 -0.97
N LEU A 65 25.57 22.53 -2.17
CA LEU A 65 26.78 22.07 -2.87
C LEU A 65 27.52 23.20 -3.61
N GLN A 66 26.83 24.31 -3.95
CA GLN A 66 27.45 25.46 -4.63
C GLN A 66 28.14 26.44 -3.66
N VAL A 67 27.86 26.38 -2.35
CA VAL A 67 28.36 27.34 -1.34
C VAL A 67 29.42 26.72 -0.44
N GLN A 68 30.39 25.99 -1.01
CA GLN A 68 31.60 25.57 -0.29
C GLN A 68 32.76 26.54 -0.62
N PRO A 69 33.01 27.59 0.19
CA PRO A 69 34.22 28.39 0.03
C PRO A 69 35.44 27.57 0.46
N LEU A 70 36.30 27.25 -0.51
CA LEU A 70 37.63 26.67 -0.28
C LEU A 70 38.55 27.70 0.39
N TYR A 71 38.49 27.81 1.72
CA TYR A 71 39.55 28.46 2.50
C TYR A 71 39.98 27.55 3.64
N ARG A 72 41.01 26.74 3.37
CA ARG A 72 41.76 25.98 4.36
C ARG A 72 43.18 26.54 4.44
N TYR A 73 43.65 26.64 5.68
CA TYR A 73 45.00 26.97 6.18
C TYR A 73 45.29 28.44 6.50
N GLY A 74 44.82 28.85 7.69
CA GLY A 74 45.63 29.66 8.60
C GLY A 74 46.30 28.71 9.60
N GLN A 75 47.63 28.81 9.75
CA GLN A 75 48.37 28.30 10.91
C GLN A 75 48.96 29.50 11.65
N VAL A 76 48.81 29.44 12.96
CA VAL A 76 49.13 30.42 13.99
C VAL A 76 50.57 30.19 14.48
N SER A 77 51.37 31.24 14.71
CA SER A 77 52.15 31.46 15.95
C SER A 77 53.15 32.62 15.84
N ASN A 78 53.12 33.46 16.89
CA ASN A 78 54.08 34.40 17.49
C ASN A 78 55.14 35.09 16.62
#